data_AF-A0A7V6WGD9-F1
#
_entry.id   AF-A0A7V6WGD9-F1
#
_cell.length_a   1.000
_cell.length_b   1.000
_cell.length_c   1.000
_cell.angle_alpha   90.00
_cell.angle_beta   90.00
_cell.angle_gamma   90.00
#
_symmetry.space_group_name_H-M   'P 1'
#
loop_
_entity.id
_entity.type
_entity.pdbx_description
1 polymer ?
#
loop_
_entity_poly.entity_id
_entity_poly.type
_entity_poly.pdbx_seq_one_letter_code
_entity_poly.pdbx_strand_id
1 'polypeptide(L)'
;MEEEKYDGYYAIVTSELDMPDLDVIDTYRGLWRIEESFRITKSDLETRPVYVSREDHIEAHFLTCFVALLILRLIEFRTKRKYSPSTIIDELRQVTGTYLKENYYMFDHCNDIALDIGAAVGIDFSQRFISLGEIKKIIADTKKGSISQQLSE
;
A
#
# COMPACT_ATOMS: atom_id res chain seq x y z
N MET A 1 -4.34 13.90 43.02
CA MET A 1 -3.80 13.20 44.21
C MET A 1 -3.38 11.74 43.97
N GLU A 2 -3.84 11.05 42.90
CA GLU A 2 -3.22 9.77 42.47
C GLU A 2 -2.48 9.91 41.13
N GLU A 3 -2.97 10.78 40.23
CA GLU A 3 -2.32 11.12 38.95
C GLU A 3 -1.02 11.94 39.11
N GLU A 4 -0.92 12.83 40.10
CA GLU A 4 0.32 13.60 40.41
C GLU A 4 1.51 12.70 40.79
N LYS A 5 1.25 11.43 41.17
CA LYS A 5 2.29 10.46 41.51
C LYS A 5 3.00 9.90 40.28
N TYR A 6 2.36 10.00 39.11
CA TYR A 6 2.86 9.50 37.85
C TYR A 6 3.29 10.62 36.90
N ASP A 7 3.33 11.87 37.39
CA ASP A 7 3.83 13.00 36.61
C ASP A 7 5.29 12.77 36.21
N GLY A 8 5.55 12.72 34.90
CA GLY A 8 6.86 12.40 34.31
C GLY A 8 7.10 10.93 34.00
N TYR A 9 6.18 10.02 34.33
CA TYR A 9 6.24 8.61 33.95
C TYR A 9 5.37 8.30 32.73
N TYR A 10 5.85 7.40 31.88
CA TYR A 10 5.08 6.89 30.75
C TYR A 10 4.34 5.62 31.16
N ALA A 11 3.05 5.73 31.47
CA ALA A 11 2.20 4.62 31.87
C ALA A 11 1.42 4.06 30.69
N ILE A 12 1.46 2.74 30.50
CA ILE A 12 0.61 2.02 29.54
C ILE A 12 -0.46 1.28 30.33
N VAL A 13 -1.73 1.54 30.02
CA VAL A 13 -2.87 0.84 30.61
C VAL A 13 -3.38 -0.18 29.58
N THR A 14 -3.43 -1.45 29.95
CA THR A 14 -3.85 -2.56 29.07
C THR A 14 -4.85 -3.47 29.78
N SER A 15 -5.77 -4.07 29.02
CA SER A 15 -6.65 -5.14 29.48
C SER A 15 -5.99 -6.53 29.44
N GLU A 16 -4.85 -6.64 28.75
CA GLU A 16 -4.11 -7.90 28.60
C GLU A 16 -3.30 -8.19 29.86
N LEU A 17 -3.89 -8.95 30.80
CA LEU A 17 -3.29 -9.26 32.10
C LEU A 17 -2.21 -10.35 32.05
N ASP A 18 -2.27 -11.22 31.02
CA ASP A 18 -1.37 -12.37 30.88
C ASP A 18 -0.23 -12.12 29.88
N MET A 19 -0.18 -10.94 29.26
CA MET A 19 0.84 -10.59 28.28
C MET A 19 2.13 -10.13 28.99
N PRO A 20 3.32 -10.63 28.59
CA PRO A 20 4.57 -10.15 29.14
C PRO A 20 4.77 -8.65 28.91
N ASP A 21 5.35 -7.95 29.90
CA ASP A 21 5.57 -6.49 29.85
C ASP A 21 6.27 -6.03 28.55
N LEU A 22 7.26 -6.79 28.07
CA LEU A 22 7.98 -6.48 26.84
C LEU A 22 7.08 -6.56 25.60
N ASP A 23 6.17 -7.54 25.55
CA ASP A 23 5.24 -7.71 24.44
C ASP A 23 4.16 -6.62 24.45
N VAL A 24 3.73 -6.16 25.63
CA VAL A 24 2.85 -4.99 25.78
C VAL A 24 3.52 -3.74 25.22
N ILE A 25 4.78 -3.51 25.58
CA ILE A 25 5.56 -2.36 25.09
C ILE A 25 5.74 -2.43 23.57
N ASP A 26 6.08 -3.60 23.01
CA ASP A 26 6.30 -3.76 21.57
C ASP A 26 5.00 -3.63 20.77
N THR A 27 3.89 -4.12 21.31
CA THR A 27 2.55 -3.92 20.73
C THR A 27 2.20 -2.43 20.73
N TYR A 28 2.43 -1.74 21.85
CA TYR A 28 2.20 -0.30 21.96
C TYR A 28 3.09 0.49 20.98
N ARG A 29 4.36 0.11 20.81
CA ARG A 29 5.22 0.71 19.77
C ARG A 29 4.59 0.56 18.40
N GLY A 30 3.98 -0.58 18.08
CA GLY A 30 3.27 -0.80 16.83
C GLY A 30 2.23 0.27 16.44
N LEU A 31 1.73 1.06 17.39
CA LEU A 31 0.81 2.18 17.17
C LEU A 31 1.39 3.24 16.22
N TRP A 32 2.71 3.42 16.17
CA TRP A 32 3.37 4.35 15.24
C TRP A 32 3.01 4.07 13.78
N ARG A 33 2.73 2.79 13.44
CA ARG A 33 2.33 2.39 12.08
C ARG A 33 0.96 2.94 11.68
N ILE A 34 0.09 3.12 12.66
CA ILE A 34 -1.22 3.75 12.45
C ILE A 34 -1.03 5.23 12.16
N GLU A 35 -0.17 5.92 12.93
CA GLU A 35 0.16 7.32 12.69
C GLU A 35 0.81 7.54 11.32
N GLU A 36 1.73 6.67 10.93
CA GLU A 36 2.35 6.69 9.60
C GLU A 36 1.28 6.50 8.51
N SER A 37 0.38 5.53 8.68
CA SER A 37 -0.73 5.31 7.74
C SER A 37 -1.59 6.56 7.60
N PHE A 38 -1.96 7.22 8.70
CA PHE A 38 -2.69 8.49 8.66
C PHE A 38 -1.91 9.62 7.98
N ARG A 39 -0.58 9.64 8.12
CA ARG A 39 0.29 10.61 7.45
C ARG A 39 0.22 10.43 5.93
N ILE A 40 0.54 9.22 5.44
CA ILE A 40 0.51 8.86 4.01
C ILE A 40 -0.86 9.15 3.39
N THR A 41 -1.91 8.77 4.12
CA THR A 41 -3.29 8.93 3.68
C THR A 41 -3.64 10.41 3.47
N LYS A 42 -3.08 11.31 4.28
CA LYS A 42 -3.31 12.75 4.18
C LYS A 42 -2.40 13.43 3.15
N SER A 43 -1.14 13.01 3.04
CA SER A 43 -0.14 13.60 2.13
C SER A 43 -0.20 13.00 0.75
N ASP A 44 0.12 11.71 0.62
CA ASP A 44 0.39 11.08 -0.67
C ASP A 44 -0.88 10.63 -1.38
N LEU A 45 -1.90 10.26 -0.61
CA LEU A 45 -3.22 9.85 -1.12
C LEU A 45 -4.29 10.94 -1.02
N GLU A 46 -3.93 12.13 -0.53
CA GLU A 46 -4.79 13.33 -0.51
C GLU A 46 -6.23 13.10 0.02
N THR A 47 -6.41 12.32 1.08
CA THR A 47 -7.77 11.99 1.61
C THR A 47 -8.60 13.17 2.06
N ARG A 48 -8.00 14.34 2.27
CA ARG A 48 -8.75 15.54 2.62
C ARG A 48 -9.61 15.92 1.39
N PRO A 49 -10.95 15.87 1.48
CA PRO A 49 -11.82 16.17 0.36
C PRO A 49 -11.86 17.68 0.12
N VAL A 50 -10.83 18.23 -0.53
CA VAL A 50 -10.72 19.68 -0.78
C VAL A 50 -11.66 20.11 -1.92
N TYR A 51 -11.94 19.21 -2.87
CA TYR A 51 -12.63 19.52 -4.13
C TYR A 51 -14.03 18.92 -4.25
N VAL A 52 -14.52 18.21 -3.21
CA VAL A 52 -15.85 17.60 -3.19
C VAL A 52 -16.62 18.05 -1.95
N SER A 53 -17.90 18.36 -2.12
CA SER A 53 -18.75 18.93 -1.06
C SER A 53 -20.02 18.13 -0.75
N ARG A 54 -20.46 17.27 -1.67
CA ARG A 54 -21.59 16.37 -1.42
C ARG A 54 -21.13 15.18 -0.58
N GLU A 55 -21.97 14.77 0.36
CA GLU A 55 -21.70 13.66 1.28
C GLU A 55 -21.33 12.36 0.55
N ASP A 56 -22.11 11.99 -0.47
CA ASP A 56 -21.86 10.81 -1.30
C ASP A 56 -20.50 10.85 -2.02
N HIS A 57 -20.09 12.03 -2.50
CA HIS A 57 -18.77 12.19 -3.13
C HIS A 57 -17.63 12.15 -2.11
N ILE A 58 -17.85 12.68 -0.91
CA ILE A 58 -16.88 12.63 0.19
C ILE A 58 -16.65 11.17 0.60
N GLU A 59 -17.73 10.40 0.80
CA GLU A 59 -17.65 8.98 1.13
C GLU A 59 -16.91 8.18 0.05
N ALA A 60 -17.23 8.42 -1.22
CA ALA A 60 -16.56 7.76 -2.34
C ALA A 60 -15.05 8.09 -2.40
N HIS A 61 -14.66 9.35 -2.16
CA HIS A 61 -13.25 9.77 -2.09
C HIS A 61 -12.51 9.04 -0.96
N PHE A 62 -13.07 9.08 0.25
CA PHE A 62 -12.50 8.40 1.41
C PHE A 62 -12.34 6.90 1.18
N LEU A 63 -13.36 6.24 0.64
CA LEU A 63 -13.30 4.82 0.32
C LEU A 63 -12.19 4.52 -0.69
N THR A 64 -12.08 5.33 -1.75
CA THR A 64 -11.07 5.15 -2.80
C THR A 64 -9.66 5.25 -2.21
N CYS A 65 -9.38 6.28 -1.42
CA CYS A 65 -8.09 6.43 -0.78
C CYS A 65 -7.82 5.33 0.26
N PHE A 66 -8.84 4.84 0.98
CA PHE A 66 -8.68 3.73 1.90
C PHE A 66 -8.30 2.43 1.17
N VAL A 67 -8.94 2.14 0.03
CA VAL A 67 -8.58 1.00 -0.83
C VAL A 67 -7.15 1.16 -1.37
N ALA A 68 -6.77 2.37 -1.80
CA ALA A 68 -5.40 2.65 -2.23
C ALA A 68 -4.38 2.40 -1.12
N LEU A 69 -4.66 2.84 0.12
CA LEU A 69 -3.83 2.56 1.29
C LEU A 69 -3.70 1.05 1.55
N LEU A 70 -4.80 0.30 1.45
CA LEU A 70 -4.77 -1.15 1.62
C LEU A 70 -3.86 -1.81 0.58
N ILE A 71 -3.98 -1.44 -0.69
CA ILE A 71 -3.11 -1.94 -1.77
C ILE A 71 -1.65 -1.62 -1.48
N LEU A 72 -1.36 -0.38 -1.08
CA LEU A 72 -0.01 0.06 -0.72
C LEU A 72 0.57 -0.79 0.43
N ARG A 73 -0.19 -1.01 1.50
CA ARG A 73 0.23 -1.84 2.64
C ARG A 73 0.44 -3.31 2.25
N LEU A 74 -0.35 -3.84 1.31
CA LEU A 74 -0.15 -5.19 0.78
C LEU A 74 1.13 -5.30 -0.02
N ILE A 75 1.45 -4.31 -0.87
CA ILE A 75 2.72 -4.28 -1.62
C ILE A 75 3.90 -4.16 -0.65
N GLU A 76 3.85 -3.29 0.34
CA GLU A 76 4.87 -3.21 1.39
C GLU A 76 5.05 -4.55 2.11
N PHE A 77 3.96 -5.23 2.46
CA PHE A 77 4.03 -6.53 3.12
C PHE A 77 4.70 -7.59 2.24
N ARG A 78 4.32 -7.67 0.96
CA ARG A 78 4.87 -8.67 0.01
C ARG A 78 6.32 -8.39 -0.36
N THR A 79 6.72 -7.12 -0.39
CA THR A 79 8.13 -6.71 -0.56
C THR A 79 8.93 -6.77 0.75
N LYS A 80 8.38 -7.40 1.81
CA LYS A 80 9.01 -7.53 3.14
C LYS A 80 9.44 -6.17 3.73
N ARG A 81 8.71 -5.11 3.40
CA ARG A 81 8.95 -3.72 3.82
C ARG A 81 10.35 -3.20 3.43
N LYS A 82 10.87 -3.68 2.31
CA LYS A 82 12.15 -3.22 1.73
C LYS A 82 12.09 -1.74 1.29
N TYR A 83 10.92 -1.27 0.87
CA TYR A 83 10.69 0.07 0.33
C TYR A 83 9.75 0.87 1.22
N SER A 84 9.95 2.20 1.25
CA SER A 84 9.01 3.09 1.91
C SER A 84 7.72 3.24 1.08
N PRO A 85 6.59 3.59 1.73
CA PRO A 85 5.34 3.88 1.05
C PRO A 85 5.47 4.91 -0.08
N SER A 86 6.21 6.01 0.16
CA SER A 86 6.41 7.06 -0.85
C SER A 86 7.18 6.55 -2.06
N THR A 87 8.24 5.75 -1.85
CA THR A 87 8.99 5.14 -2.94
C THR A 87 8.12 4.21 -3.79
N ILE A 88 7.25 3.42 -3.16
CA ILE A 88 6.32 2.55 -3.91
C ILE A 88 5.33 3.39 -4.73
N ILE A 89 4.78 4.48 -4.15
CA ILE A 89 3.86 5.37 -4.86
C ILE A 89 4.55 6.03 -6.04
N ASP A 90 5.74 6.59 -5.84
CA ASP A 90 6.50 7.26 -6.89
C ASP A 90 6.88 6.28 -8.00
N GLU A 91 7.29 5.06 -7.65
CA GLU A 91 7.62 4.02 -8.61
C GLU A 91 6.40 3.63 -9.46
N LEU A 92 5.26 3.33 -8.81
CA LEU A 92 4.03 2.99 -9.51
C LEU A 92 3.50 4.13 -10.40
N ARG A 93 3.78 5.39 -10.05
CA ARG A 93 3.46 6.55 -10.90
C ARG A 93 4.31 6.61 -12.17
N GLN A 94 5.54 6.08 -12.16
CA GLN A 94 6.40 6.05 -13.33
C GLN A 94 6.11 4.85 -14.25
N VAL A 95 5.61 3.73 -13.71
CA VAL A 95 5.19 2.55 -14.49
C VAL A 95 3.92 2.86 -15.29
N THR A 96 4.08 3.56 -16.41
CA THR A 96 3.00 3.98 -17.30
C THR A 96 3.21 3.46 -18.71
N GLY A 97 2.10 3.17 -19.40
CA GLY A 97 2.12 2.64 -20.76
C GLY A 97 1.71 3.70 -21.78
N THR A 98 2.57 4.00 -22.75
CA THR A 98 2.26 4.89 -23.87
C THR A 98 1.68 4.09 -25.05
N TYR A 99 0.54 4.51 -25.59
CA TYR A 99 -0.02 3.90 -26.80
C TYR A 99 0.87 4.18 -28.01
N LEU A 100 1.24 3.13 -28.75
CA LEU A 100 2.09 3.26 -29.94
C LEU A 100 1.25 3.24 -31.23
N LYS A 101 0.80 2.06 -31.65
CA LYS A 101 -0.06 1.80 -32.84
C LYS A 101 -0.49 0.33 -32.82
N GLU A 102 -1.56 0.01 -33.56
CA GLU A 102 -2.02 -1.37 -33.77
C GLU A 102 -2.25 -2.18 -32.48
N ASN A 103 -2.83 -1.54 -31.45
CA ASN A 103 -3.07 -2.16 -30.14
C ASN A 103 -1.80 -2.52 -29.34
N TYR A 104 -0.66 -1.91 -29.62
CA TYR A 104 0.55 -2.04 -28.81
C TYR A 104 0.72 -0.85 -27.85
N TYR A 105 1.19 -1.16 -26.66
CA TYR A 105 1.59 -0.22 -25.62
C TYR A 105 3.09 -0.38 -25.35
N MET A 106 3.77 0.73 -25.13
CA MET A 106 5.17 0.77 -24.73
C MET A 106 5.29 1.18 -23.26
N PHE A 107 6.03 0.41 -22.48
CA PHE A 107 6.43 0.71 -21.11
C PHE A 107 7.93 1.03 -21.12
N ASP A 108 8.30 2.27 -20.87
CA ASP A 108 9.68 2.76 -20.92
C ASP A 108 10.37 2.76 -19.56
N HIS A 109 9.60 2.77 -18.47
CA HIS A 109 10.11 2.75 -17.12
C HIS A 109 10.22 1.33 -16.56
N CYS A 110 11.45 0.86 -16.38
CA CYS A 110 11.76 -0.41 -15.74
C CYS A 110 13.05 -0.26 -14.91
N ASN A 111 12.94 -0.44 -13.60
CA ASN A 111 14.08 -0.45 -12.68
C ASN A 111 13.97 -1.64 -11.70
N ASP A 112 14.97 -1.82 -10.84
CA ASP A 112 14.99 -2.92 -9.88
C ASP A 112 13.81 -2.88 -8.88
N ILE A 113 13.30 -1.68 -8.55
CA ILE A 113 12.15 -1.51 -7.65
C ILE A 113 10.85 -1.96 -8.34
N ALA A 114 10.64 -1.54 -9.59
CA ALA A 114 9.52 -2.01 -10.41
C ALA A 114 9.57 -3.53 -10.54
N LEU A 115 10.73 -4.12 -10.85
CA LEU A 115 10.87 -5.57 -10.95
C LEU A 115 10.53 -6.29 -9.63
N ASP A 116 10.99 -5.77 -8.49
CA ASP A 116 10.67 -6.34 -7.18
C ASP A 116 9.18 -6.22 -6.84
N ILE A 117 8.55 -5.07 -7.14
CA ILE A 117 7.10 -4.86 -6.97
C ILE A 117 6.32 -5.79 -7.91
N GLY A 118 6.77 -5.92 -9.16
CA GLY A 118 6.21 -6.80 -10.16
C GLY A 118 6.23 -8.26 -9.73
N ALA A 119 7.38 -8.74 -9.24
CA ALA A 119 7.49 -10.08 -8.67
C ALA A 119 6.56 -10.26 -7.46
N ALA A 120 6.47 -9.26 -6.57
CA ALA A 120 5.60 -9.31 -5.40
C ALA A 120 4.09 -9.37 -5.74
N VAL A 121 3.68 -8.76 -6.86
CA VAL A 121 2.27 -8.74 -7.31
C VAL A 121 1.97 -9.77 -8.39
N GLY A 122 2.97 -10.45 -8.93
CA GLY A 122 2.84 -11.42 -10.03
C GLY A 122 2.61 -10.77 -11.40
N ILE A 123 3.18 -9.59 -11.63
CA ILE A 123 3.14 -8.87 -12.91
C ILE A 123 4.58 -8.64 -13.38
N ASP A 124 4.86 -9.00 -14.63
CA ASP A 124 6.18 -8.78 -15.23
C ASP A 124 6.26 -7.40 -15.89
N PHE A 125 6.98 -6.48 -15.28
CA PHE A 125 7.22 -5.13 -15.80
C PHE A 125 8.47 -5.02 -16.71
N SER A 126 9.17 -6.12 -17.01
CA SER A 126 10.33 -6.09 -17.90
C SER A 126 9.96 -5.94 -19.38
N GLN A 127 8.70 -6.21 -19.72
CA GLN A 127 8.21 -6.21 -21.10
C GLN A 127 7.97 -4.79 -21.60
N ARG A 128 8.91 -4.30 -22.42
CA ARG A 128 8.84 -2.96 -23.00
C ARG A 128 7.68 -2.75 -23.97
N PHE A 129 7.27 -3.78 -24.70
CA PHE A 129 6.14 -3.70 -25.63
C PHE A 129 5.14 -4.80 -25.30
N ILE A 130 3.89 -4.40 -25.04
CA ILE A 130 2.82 -5.32 -24.67
C ILE A 130 1.61 -5.06 -25.59
N SER A 131 1.08 -6.12 -26.17
CA SER A 131 -0.16 -6.06 -26.94
C SER A 131 -1.37 -5.94 -26.02
N LEU A 132 -2.45 -5.33 -26.51
CA LEU A 132 -3.72 -5.25 -25.80
C LEU A 132 -4.28 -6.64 -25.45
N GLY A 133 -3.98 -7.66 -26.26
CA GLY A 133 -4.34 -9.06 -25.98
C GLY A 133 -3.64 -9.62 -24.74
N GLU A 134 -2.35 -9.34 -24.59
CA GLU A 134 -1.56 -9.73 -23.41
C GLU A 134 -2.01 -8.97 -22.16
N ILE A 135 -2.27 -7.66 -22.25
CA ILE A 135 -2.82 -6.87 -21.13
C ILE A 135 -4.15 -7.47 -20.67
N LYS A 136 -5.04 -7.81 -21.60
CA LYS A 136 -6.31 -8.48 -21.28
C LYS A 136 -6.10 -9.85 -20.63
N LYS A 137 -5.09 -10.60 -21.06
CA LYS A 137 -4.74 -11.90 -20.47
C LYS A 137 -4.28 -11.74 -19.03
N ILE A 138 -3.35 -10.80 -18.76
CA ILE A 138 -2.89 -10.48 -17.40
C ILE A 138 -4.09 -10.15 -16.49
N ILE A 139 -4.97 -9.25 -16.94
CA ILE A 139 -6.19 -8.87 -16.18
C ILE A 139 -7.10 -10.09 -15.94
N ALA A 140 -7.26 -10.96 -16.93
CA ALA A 140 -8.08 -12.17 -16.80
C ALA A 140 -7.49 -13.17 -15.81
N ASP A 141 -6.16 -13.31 -15.78
CA ASP A 141 -5.45 -14.21 -14.86
C ASP A 141 -5.53 -13.70 -13.42
N THR A 142 -5.50 -12.39 -13.19
CA THR A 142 -5.75 -11.79 -11.87
C THR A 142 -7.16 -12.13 -11.36
N LYS A 143 -8.18 -12.11 -12.22
CA LYS A 143 -9.58 -12.43 -11.82
C LYS A 143 -9.79 -13.90 -11.44
N LYS A 144 -8.99 -14.80 -12.00
CA LYS A 144 -9.09 -16.25 -11.75
C LYS A 144 -8.38 -16.70 -10.47
N GLY A 145 -7.59 -15.82 -9.83
CA GLY A 145 -6.84 -16.15 -8.62
C GLY A 145 -5.56 -16.94 -8.86
N SER A 146 -5.17 -17.17 -10.12
CA SER A 146 -3.97 -17.93 -10.51
C SER A 146 -2.68 -17.33 -9.94
N ILE A 147 -2.65 -16.01 -9.78
CA ILE A 147 -1.51 -15.25 -9.25
C ILE A 147 -1.30 -15.50 -7.75
N SER A 148 -2.37 -15.77 -6.99
CA SER A 148 -2.27 -16.04 -5.55
C SER A 148 -1.61 -17.39 -5.24
N GLN A 149 -1.69 -18.37 -6.16
CA GLN A 149 -1.08 -19.70 -5.99
C GLN A 149 0.43 -19.70 -6.24
N GLN A 150 0.95 -18.82 -7.10
CA GLN A 150 2.39 -18.73 -7.40
C GLN A 150 3.22 -18.01 -6.32
N LEU A 151 2.57 -17.31 -5.39
CA LEU A 151 3.22 -16.53 -4.32
C LEU A 151 3.18 -17.23 -2.95
N SER A 152 2.61 -18.44 -2.91
CA SER A 152 2.50 -19.30 -1.72
C SER A 152 3.49 -20.48 -1.70
N GLU A 153 4.34 -20.59 -2.73
CA GLU A 153 5.51 -21.49 -2.79
C GLU A 153 6.80 -20.68 -2.58
#